data_AF-A0A7S3ZIK5-F1
#
_entry.id   AF-A0A7S3ZIK5-F1
#
_cell.length_a   1.000
_cell.length_b   1.000
_cell.length_c   1.000
_cell.angle_alpha   90.00
_cell.angle_beta   90.00
_cell.angle_gamma   90.00
#
_symmetry.space_group_name_H-M   'P 1'
#
loop_
_entity.id
_entity.type
_entity.pdbx_description
1 polymer ?
#
loop_
_entity_poly.entity_id
_entity_poly.type
_entity_poly.pdbx_seq_one_letter_code
_entity_poly.pdbx_strand_id
1 'polypeptide(L)'
;FSAMFGFESHLVARINYYDKGWMQDNKQLEFMWRPNPALYASPEKLEIFTHIMDQYQYSSPGIPVSLQLQYLCAPPHNRTDCPGGNFYWDGDDSQPYDTWAKNWEEQGYAVYPTVNASNVEFYADFLVNNSIARSAWFETSNLLWPFGTDFQHFNATAMFYSMDQ
;
A
#
# COMPACT_ATOMS: atom_id res chain seq x y z
N PHE A 1 27.11 0.30 -1.38
CA PHE A 1 27.50 -0.87 -0.55
C PHE A 1 26.68 -2.10 -0.90
N SER A 2 25.34 -2.07 -0.95
CA SER A 2 24.55 -3.27 -1.28
C SER A 2 24.87 -3.90 -2.64
N ALA A 3 25.18 -3.10 -3.66
CA ALA A 3 25.68 -3.62 -4.95
C ALA A 3 26.94 -4.51 -4.78
N MET A 4 27.80 -4.24 -3.80
CA MET A 4 29.00 -5.05 -3.52
C MET A 4 28.65 -6.42 -2.91
N PHE A 5 27.45 -6.56 -2.36
CA PHE A 5 26.93 -7.83 -1.84
C PHE A 5 26.09 -8.59 -2.89
N GLY A 6 26.06 -8.11 -4.15
CA GLY A 6 25.34 -8.76 -5.25
C GLY A 6 23.86 -8.38 -5.37
N PHE A 7 23.38 -7.35 -4.65
CA PHE A 7 22.02 -6.85 -4.84
C PHE A 7 21.90 -6.01 -6.11
N GLU A 8 20.82 -6.22 -6.86
CA GLU A 8 20.52 -5.48 -8.09
C GLU A 8 19.68 -4.22 -7.84
N SER A 9 18.89 -4.21 -6.77
CA SER A 9 17.94 -3.13 -6.47
C SER A 9 17.73 -2.85 -4.99
N HIS A 10 17.25 -1.65 -4.70
CA HIS A 10 16.75 -1.21 -3.42
C HIS A 10 15.31 -0.73 -3.49
N LEU A 11 14.60 -0.93 -2.39
CA LEU A 11 13.35 -0.28 -2.10
C LEU A 11 13.48 0.54 -0.82
N VAL A 12 13.08 1.82 -0.87
CA VAL A 12 13.15 2.72 0.28
C VAL A 12 11.81 3.43 0.45
N ALA A 13 11.30 3.49 1.68
CA ALA A 13 10.03 4.16 1.97
C ALA A 13 10.20 5.56 2.57
N ARG A 14 11.08 5.68 3.57
CA ARG A 14 11.18 6.87 4.43
C ARG A 14 12.25 7.84 3.92
N ILE A 15 11.81 8.89 3.24
CA ILE A 15 12.60 10.08 2.87
C ILE A 15 11.82 11.34 3.26
N ASN A 16 12.44 12.52 3.19
CA ASN A 16 11.75 13.78 3.47
C ASN A 16 10.54 13.96 2.53
N TYR A 17 9.46 14.52 3.06
CA TYR A 17 8.22 14.64 2.31
C TYR A 17 8.26 15.70 1.19
N TYR A 18 9.06 16.75 1.35
CA TYR A 18 9.30 17.70 0.26
C TYR A 18 10.06 17.04 -0.90
N ASP A 19 11.08 16.24 -0.58
CA ASP A 19 11.84 15.51 -1.59
C ASP A 19 10.94 14.51 -2.32
N LYS A 20 10.11 13.76 -1.58
CA LYS A 20 9.17 12.80 -2.19
C LYS A 20 8.17 13.47 -3.12
N GLY A 21 7.56 14.59 -2.69
CA GLY A 21 6.62 15.35 -3.53
C GLY A 21 7.29 15.86 -4.81
N TRP A 22 8.49 16.43 -4.69
CA TRP A 22 9.26 16.84 -5.87
C TRP A 22 9.60 15.64 -6.79
N MET A 23 9.97 14.49 -6.22
CA MET A 23 10.26 13.28 -7.00
C MET A 23 9.01 12.74 -7.70
N GLN A 24 7.83 12.80 -7.09
CA GLN A 24 6.56 12.45 -7.74
C GLN A 24 6.26 13.35 -8.93
N ASP A 25 6.38 14.66 -8.75
CA ASP A 25 6.11 15.66 -9.80
C ASP A 25 7.08 15.54 -10.99
N ASN A 26 8.30 15.06 -10.73
CA ASN A 26 9.37 14.95 -11.74
C ASN A 26 9.64 13.50 -12.18
N LYS A 27 8.81 12.54 -11.76
CA LYS A 27 8.96 11.09 -12.06
C LYS A 27 10.32 10.51 -11.67
N GLN A 28 10.91 10.99 -10.58
CA GLN A 28 12.22 10.58 -10.09
C GLN A 28 12.16 9.63 -8.89
N LEU A 29 11.03 8.98 -8.64
CA LEU A 29 10.94 7.94 -7.60
C LEU A 29 11.77 6.70 -7.92
N GLU A 30 12.18 6.52 -9.18
CA GLU A 30 13.02 5.41 -9.64
C GLU A 30 14.29 5.96 -10.29
N PHE A 31 15.45 5.55 -9.80
CA PHE A 31 16.72 6.05 -10.32
C PHE A 31 17.89 5.11 -10.04
N MET A 32 18.98 5.27 -10.78
CA MET A 32 20.26 4.62 -10.48
C MET A 32 20.98 5.39 -9.37
N TRP A 33 21.01 4.82 -8.18
CA TRP A 33 21.72 5.41 -7.06
C TRP A 33 23.22 5.13 -7.16
N ARG A 34 23.98 6.23 -7.22
CA ARG A 34 25.46 6.24 -7.28
C ARG A 34 26.02 6.79 -5.97
N PRO A 35 26.26 5.92 -4.96
CA PRO A 35 26.60 6.38 -3.61
C PRO A 35 27.99 7.01 -3.51
N ASN A 36 28.91 6.70 -4.43
CA ASN A 36 30.27 7.22 -4.41
C ASN A 36 30.85 7.28 -5.85
N PRO A 37 31.43 8.43 -6.27
CA PRO A 37 32.16 8.59 -7.52
C PRO A 37 33.17 7.49 -7.85
N ALA A 38 33.98 7.10 -6.87
CA ALA A 38 34.99 6.06 -7.05
C ALA A 38 34.38 4.67 -7.28
N LEU A 39 33.21 4.40 -6.71
CA LEU A 39 32.57 3.08 -6.79
C LEU A 39 31.87 2.85 -8.14
N TYR A 40 31.18 3.85 -8.69
CA TYR A 40 30.57 3.68 -10.01
C TYR A 40 31.57 3.86 -11.16
N ALA A 41 32.70 4.53 -10.93
CA ALA A 41 33.82 4.58 -11.88
C ALA A 41 34.65 3.28 -11.92
N SER A 42 34.40 2.34 -10.99
CA SER A 42 35.06 1.03 -10.98
C SER A 42 34.58 0.15 -12.14
N PRO A 43 35.37 -0.86 -12.58
CA PRO A 43 34.97 -1.78 -13.64
C PRO A 43 33.65 -2.52 -13.36
N GLU A 44 33.34 -2.74 -12.08
CA GLU A 44 32.13 -3.44 -11.62
C GLU A 44 30.88 -2.55 -11.64
N LYS A 45 31.03 -1.23 -11.83
CA LYS A 45 29.91 -0.25 -11.89
C LYS A 45 28.91 -0.43 -10.74
N LEU A 46 29.35 -0.14 -9.52
CA LEU A 46 28.59 -0.39 -8.28
C LEU A 46 27.46 0.64 -8.03
N GLU A 47 26.73 1.02 -9.08
CA GLU A 47 25.44 1.69 -8.99
C GLU A 47 24.33 0.67 -8.71
N ILE A 48 23.23 1.11 -8.07
CA ILE A 48 22.12 0.22 -7.73
C ILE A 48 20.80 0.88 -8.09
N PHE A 49 19.92 0.14 -8.75
CA PHE A 49 18.58 0.63 -9.02
C PHE A 49 17.86 0.86 -7.69
N THR A 50 17.23 2.02 -7.53
CA THR A 50 16.55 2.40 -6.30
C THR A 50 15.14 2.85 -6.62
N HIS A 51 14.17 2.19 -6.00
CA HIS A 51 12.76 2.54 -6.02
C HIS A 51 12.39 3.18 -4.69
N ILE A 52 11.86 4.39 -4.73
CA ILE A 52 11.25 5.06 -3.58
C ILE A 52 9.75 4.78 -3.61
N MET A 53 9.21 4.20 -2.53
CA MET A 53 7.76 4.03 -2.43
C MET A 53 7.07 5.39 -2.53
N ASP A 54 5.98 5.48 -3.29
CA ASP A 54 5.31 6.74 -3.57
C ASP A 54 4.47 7.27 -2.40
N GLN A 55 4.10 6.43 -1.44
CA GLN A 55 3.37 6.85 -0.24
C GLN A 55 4.31 7.15 0.94
N TYR A 56 3.82 7.89 1.94
CA TYR A 56 4.57 8.20 3.18
C TYR A 56 4.70 7.02 4.15
N GLN A 57 3.97 5.95 3.90
CA GLN A 57 3.94 4.73 4.67
C GLN A 57 4.28 3.53 3.79
N TYR A 58 4.69 2.42 4.43
CA TYR A 58 4.85 1.13 3.76
C TYR A 58 3.56 0.32 3.78
N SER A 59 2.54 0.79 4.50
CA SER A 59 1.27 0.09 4.61
C SER A 59 0.50 0.12 3.30
N SER A 60 -0.41 -0.84 3.13
CA SER A 60 -1.37 -0.81 2.03
C SER A 60 -2.03 0.57 1.90
N PRO A 61 -2.30 1.04 0.66
CA PRO A 61 -3.00 2.31 0.46
C PRO A 61 -4.30 2.37 1.27
N GLY A 62 -4.42 3.41 2.09
CA GLY A 62 -5.60 3.62 2.91
C GLY A 62 -6.77 4.07 2.06
N ILE A 63 -7.93 3.48 2.31
CA ILE A 63 -9.20 3.88 1.69
C ILE A 63 -9.83 4.96 2.57
N PRO A 64 -10.15 6.15 2.04
CA PRO A 64 -10.81 7.19 2.83
C PRO A 64 -12.07 6.67 3.54
N VAL A 65 -12.17 6.91 4.85
CA VAL A 65 -13.29 6.45 5.69
C VAL A 65 -14.65 6.93 5.14
N SER A 66 -14.71 8.14 4.58
CA SER A 66 -15.93 8.66 3.95
C SER A 66 -16.41 7.80 2.76
N LEU A 67 -15.48 7.28 1.95
CA LEU A 67 -15.81 6.38 0.84
C LEU A 67 -16.27 5.02 1.38
N GLN A 68 -15.60 4.49 2.40
CA GLN A 68 -16.04 3.24 3.05
C GLN A 68 -17.47 3.37 3.58
N LEU A 69 -17.77 4.46 4.31
CA LEU A 69 -19.11 4.71 4.84
C LEU A 69 -20.16 4.91 3.74
N GLN A 70 -19.80 5.53 2.63
CA GLN A 70 -20.75 5.75 1.53
C GLN A 70 -21.08 4.45 0.79
N TYR A 71 -20.08 3.63 0.47
CA TYR A 71 -20.24 2.48 -0.43
C TYR A 71 -20.47 1.16 0.30
N LEU A 72 -19.87 0.99 1.48
CA LEU A 72 -19.99 -0.24 2.24
C LEU A 72 -21.08 -0.18 3.32
N CYS A 73 -21.43 1.02 3.79
CA CYS A 73 -22.39 1.20 4.89
C CYS A 73 -23.74 1.79 4.54
N ALA A 74 -23.86 2.46 3.40
CA ALA A 74 -25.13 3.03 3.01
C ALA A 74 -26.02 1.96 2.33
N PRO A 75 -27.35 2.00 2.52
CA PRO A 75 -28.27 1.20 1.72
C PRO A 75 -28.01 1.37 0.21
N PRO A 76 -28.06 0.30 -0.61
CA PRO A 76 -28.63 -1.03 -0.33
C PRO A 76 -27.66 -2.05 0.28
N HIS A 77 -26.41 -1.67 0.58
CA HIS A 77 -25.39 -2.59 1.11
C HIS A 77 -25.69 -2.99 2.57
N ASN A 78 -25.29 -4.21 2.94
CA ASN A 78 -25.60 -4.78 4.24
C ASN A 78 -24.63 -4.25 5.30
N ARG A 79 -25.07 -4.05 6.55
CA ARG A 79 -24.22 -3.51 7.64
C ARG A 79 -23.02 -4.39 8.00
N THR A 80 -22.91 -5.57 7.39
CA THR A 80 -21.78 -6.51 7.52
C THR A 80 -20.60 -6.18 6.62
N ASP A 81 -20.74 -5.20 5.71
CA ASP A 81 -19.62 -4.73 4.86
C ASP A 81 -18.94 -3.46 5.43
N CYS A 82 -19.45 -2.95 6.55
CA CYS A 82 -19.10 -1.67 7.18
C CYS A 82 -17.68 -1.55 7.78
N PRO A 83 -17.24 -0.36 8.27
CA PRO A 83 -15.88 0.10 8.05
C PRO A 83 -14.84 -0.77 8.75
N GLY A 84 -13.78 -1.06 8.01
CA GLY A 84 -12.51 -1.49 8.56
C GLY A 84 -11.58 -2.15 7.58
N GLY A 85 -12.11 -2.74 6.52
CA GLY A 85 -11.27 -3.31 5.48
C GLY A 85 -10.70 -2.20 4.60
N ASN A 86 -9.56 -1.62 4.96
CA ASN A 86 -8.61 -1.22 3.92
C ASN A 86 -8.21 -2.50 3.14
N PHE A 87 -6.94 -2.71 2.84
CA PHE A 87 -6.48 -4.01 2.37
C PHE A 87 -6.01 -4.86 3.56
N TYR A 88 -6.83 -4.89 4.62
CA TYR A 88 -6.59 -5.52 5.92
C TYR A 88 -7.79 -6.43 6.21
N TRP A 89 -7.74 -7.66 5.75
CA TRP A 89 -8.85 -8.62 5.79
C TRP A 89 -8.60 -9.78 6.75
N ASP A 90 -7.45 -9.80 7.43
CA ASP A 90 -7.13 -10.80 8.43
C ASP A 90 -7.77 -10.54 9.81
N GLY A 91 -8.53 -9.44 9.94
CA GLY A 91 -9.20 -9.08 11.19
C GLY A 91 -8.30 -8.33 12.19
N ASP A 92 -7.10 -7.92 11.78
CA ASP A 92 -6.14 -7.21 12.64
C ASP A 92 -5.40 -6.12 11.84
N ASP A 93 -5.52 -4.86 12.25
CA ASP A 93 -4.66 -3.76 11.77
C ASP A 93 -3.36 -3.61 12.57
N SER A 94 -3.10 -4.56 13.46
CA SER A 94 -2.05 -4.59 14.46
C SER A 94 -2.17 -3.53 15.54
N GLN A 95 -1.83 -3.99 16.75
CA GLN A 95 -2.16 -3.37 18.00
C GLN A 95 -1.60 -1.96 18.24
N PRO A 96 -2.28 -1.18 19.10
CA PRO A 96 -3.51 -1.55 19.79
C PRO A 96 -4.68 -1.52 18.82
N TYR A 97 -5.45 -2.62 18.79
CA TYR A 97 -6.75 -2.72 18.13
C TYR A 97 -7.48 -1.40 18.32
N ASP A 98 -7.51 -0.58 17.26
CA ASP A 98 -7.73 0.87 17.42
C ASP A 98 -9.09 1.07 18.10
N THR A 99 -9.15 2.03 19.02
CA THR A 99 -10.41 2.54 19.57
C THR A 99 -11.47 2.76 18.49
N TRP A 100 -11.06 3.16 17.28
CA TRP A 100 -11.96 3.24 16.12
C TRP A 100 -12.65 1.90 15.84
N ALA A 101 -11.91 0.79 15.63
CA ALA A 101 -12.48 -0.51 15.29
C ALA A 101 -13.45 -1.00 16.38
N LYS A 102 -13.01 -0.88 17.64
CA LYS A 102 -13.83 -1.17 18.83
C LYS A 102 -15.17 -0.44 18.79
N ASN A 103 -15.14 0.86 18.54
CA ASN A 103 -16.34 1.69 18.52
C ASN A 103 -17.32 1.26 17.42
N TRP A 104 -16.84 0.73 16.28
CA TRP A 104 -17.70 0.23 15.21
C TRP A 104 -18.24 -1.17 15.51
N GLU A 105 -17.44 -2.06 16.07
CA GLU A 105 -17.93 -3.36 16.55
C GLU A 105 -19.00 -3.20 17.63
N GLU A 106 -18.80 -2.29 18.59
CA GLU A 106 -19.80 -1.98 19.64
C GLU A 106 -21.12 -1.44 19.07
N GLN A 107 -21.06 -0.80 17.90
CA GLN A 107 -22.25 -0.35 17.16
C GLN A 107 -22.86 -1.46 16.26
N GLY A 108 -22.32 -2.68 16.30
CA GLY A 108 -22.80 -3.86 15.58
C GLY A 108 -22.33 -3.95 14.12
N TYR A 109 -21.29 -3.21 13.74
CA TYR A 109 -20.71 -3.31 12.41
C TYR A 109 -19.63 -4.41 12.37
N ALA A 110 -19.55 -5.12 11.25
CA ALA A 110 -18.41 -6.01 11.00
C ALA A 110 -17.20 -5.15 10.63
N VAL A 111 -16.09 -5.32 11.32
CA VAL A 111 -14.83 -4.63 11.01
C VAL A 111 -13.94 -5.64 10.27
N TYR A 112 -13.24 -5.16 9.24
CA TYR A 112 -12.40 -6.00 8.36
C TYR A 112 -13.15 -7.12 7.63
N PRO A 113 -14.31 -6.85 7.00
CA PRO A 113 -14.98 -7.89 6.24
C PRO A 113 -14.09 -8.36 5.08
N THR A 114 -13.99 -9.68 4.90
CA THR A 114 -13.34 -10.26 3.72
C THR A 114 -14.06 -9.85 2.45
N VAL A 115 -13.33 -9.76 1.35
CA VAL A 115 -13.91 -9.44 0.04
C VAL A 115 -14.88 -10.55 -0.37
N ASN A 116 -16.04 -10.14 -0.87
CA ASN A 116 -17.10 -11.02 -1.31
C ASN A 116 -17.93 -10.34 -2.43
N ALA A 117 -18.93 -11.03 -2.96
CA ALA A 117 -19.73 -10.55 -4.10
C ALA A 117 -20.45 -9.21 -3.89
N SER A 118 -20.72 -8.78 -2.64
CA SER A 118 -21.37 -7.48 -2.36
C SER A 118 -20.43 -6.29 -2.31
N ASN A 119 -19.11 -6.52 -2.13
CA ASN A 119 -18.13 -5.45 -1.90
C ASN A 119 -16.91 -5.48 -2.85
N VAL A 120 -16.74 -6.53 -3.65
CA VAL A 120 -15.61 -6.66 -4.59
C VAL A 120 -15.50 -5.49 -5.57
N GLU A 121 -16.64 -4.99 -6.08
CA GLU A 121 -16.68 -3.85 -7.00
C GLU A 121 -16.03 -2.60 -6.37
N PHE A 122 -16.31 -2.34 -5.10
CA PHE A 122 -15.72 -1.20 -4.37
C PHE A 122 -14.19 -1.31 -4.24
N TYR A 123 -13.68 -2.48 -3.85
CA TYR A 123 -12.24 -2.70 -3.72
C TYR A 123 -11.52 -2.64 -5.06
N ALA A 124 -12.10 -3.26 -6.09
CA ALA A 124 -11.56 -3.24 -7.45
C ALA A 124 -11.51 -1.82 -8.01
N ASP A 125 -12.59 -1.05 -7.88
CA ASP A 125 -12.65 0.34 -8.33
C ASP A 125 -11.64 1.21 -7.59
N PHE A 126 -11.50 1.05 -6.27
CA PHE A 126 -10.51 1.79 -5.51
C PHE A 126 -9.09 1.42 -5.97
N LEU A 127 -8.77 0.13 -6.08
CA LEU A 127 -7.44 -0.34 -6.47
C LEU A 127 -7.08 0.17 -7.88
N VAL A 128 -8.00 0.10 -8.84
CA VAL A 128 -7.78 0.57 -10.21
C VAL A 128 -7.58 2.08 -10.25
N ASN A 129 -8.50 2.85 -9.66
CA ASN A 129 -8.43 4.31 -9.68
C ASN A 129 -7.18 4.84 -8.94
N ASN A 130 -6.86 4.23 -7.80
CA ASN A 130 -5.67 4.56 -7.03
C ASN A 130 -4.39 4.20 -7.80
N SER A 131 -4.36 3.04 -8.47
CA SER A 131 -3.22 2.62 -9.28
C SER A 131 -3.00 3.52 -10.49
N ILE A 132 -4.06 3.93 -11.19
CA ILE A 132 -3.97 4.89 -12.30
C ILE A 132 -3.39 6.21 -11.81
N ALA A 133 -3.93 6.76 -10.71
CA ALA A 133 -3.44 8.01 -10.15
C ALA A 133 -1.95 7.93 -9.74
N ARG A 134 -1.55 6.85 -9.06
CA ARG A 134 -0.17 6.65 -8.60
C ARG A 134 0.80 6.38 -9.74
N SER A 135 0.37 5.70 -10.80
CA SER A 135 1.20 5.41 -11.98
C SER A 135 1.72 6.68 -12.67
N ALA A 136 1.01 7.81 -12.53
CA ALA A 136 1.43 9.08 -13.09
C ALA A 136 2.80 9.57 -12.57
N TRP A 137 3.21 9.13 -11.38
CA TRP A 137 4.48 9.48 -10.74
C TRP A 137 5.68 8.63 -11.17
N PHE A 138 5.45 7.64 -12.03
CA PHE A 138 6.47 6.74 -12.53
C PHE A 138 6.64 6.89 -14.05
N GLU A 139 7.80 6.45 -14.55
CA GLU A 139 8.09 6.42 -15.98
C GLU A 139 7.57 5.14 -16.65
N THR A 140 7.48 4.04 -15.89
CA THR A 140 7.07 2.73 -16.41
C THR A 140 5.58 2.46 -16.17
N SER A 141 5.06 1.44 -16.85
CA SER A 141 3.70 0.94 -16.63
C SER A 141 3.58 -0.03 -15.44
N ASN A 142 4.66 -0.19 -14.66
CA ASN A 142 4.67 -1.08 -13.50
C ASN A 142 4.47 -0.24 -12.24
N LEU A 143 3.55 -0.67 -11.38
CA LEU A 143 3.30 -0.04 -10.10
C LEU A 143 3.50 -1.05 -8.98
N LEU A 144 4.27 -0.65 -7.97
CA LEU A 144 4.37 -1.41 -6.75
C LEU A 144 3.18 -1.12 -5.82
N TRP A 145 2.50 -2.17 -5.40
CA TRP A 145 1.43 -2.10 -4.41
C TRP A 145 1.87 -2.79 -3.11
N PRO A 146 2.14 -2.04 -2.02
CA PRO A 146 2.35 -2.68 -0.72
C PRO A 146 1.06 -3.36 -0.26
N PHE A 147 1.16 -4.62 0.16
CA PHE A 147 0.05 -5.41 0.69
C PHE A 147 0.41 -5.90 2.09
N GLY A 148 0.12 -5.08 3.09
CA GLY A 148 0.41 -5.36 4.49
C GLY A 148 0.64 -4.08 5.31
N THR A 149 0.89 -4.25 6.60
CA THR A 149 1.36 -3.23 7.54
C THR A 149 2.11 -3.92 8.69
N ASP A 150 2.28 -3.24 9.83
CA ASP A 150 2.77 -3.89 11.05
C ASP A 150 1.89 -5.09 11.42
N PHE A 151 2.53 -6.14 11.94
CA PHE A 151 1.93 -7.40 12.42
C PHE A 151 0.66 -7.84 11.66
N GLN A 152 0.77 -8.02 10.35
CA GLN A 152 -0.33 -8.52 9.53
C GLN A 152 -0.08 -9.92 8.97
N HIS A 153 -1.12 -10.47 8.36
CA HIS A 153 -1.25 -11.82 7.84
C HIS A 153 -1.36 -12.91 8.92
N PHE A 154 -1.89 -12.57 10.11
CA PHE A 154 -2.20 -13.59 11.13
C PHE A 154 -3.28 -14.56 10.65
N ASN A 155 -4.27 -14.04 9.92
CA ASN A 155 -5.21 -14.83 9.11
C ASN A 155 -4.88 -14.65 7.62
N ALA A 156 -3.72 -15.19 7.21
CA ALA A 156 -3.24 -15.12 5.83
C ALA A 156 -4.26 -15.64 4.81
N THR A 157 -5.06 -16.67 5.16
CA THR A 157 -6.11 -17.20 4.27
C THR A 157 -7.11 -16.12 3.90
N ALA A 158 -7.60 -15.34 4.86
CA ALA A 158 -8.54 -14.26 4.60
C ALA A 158 -7.94 -13.14 3.75
N MET A 159 -6.65 -12.82 3.95
CA MET A 159 -5.90 -11.84 3.15
C MET A 159 -5.78 -12.27 1.69
N PHE A 160 -5.23 -13.47 1.44
CA PHE A 160 -5.03 -13.96 0.08
C PHE A 160 -6.35 -14.25 -0.63
N TYR A 161 -7.32 -14.89 0.05
CA TYR A 161 -8.64 -15.14 -0.54
C TYR A 161 -9.32 -13.85 -1.01
N SER A 162 -9.20 -12.78 -0.22
CA SER A 162 -9.79 -11.48 -0.54
C SER A 162 -9.05 -10.76 -1.67
N MET A 163 -7.72 -10.91 -1.78
CA MET A 163 -6.92 -10.34 -2.88
C MET A 163 -7.17 -11.05 -4.22
N ASP A 164 -7.53 -12.35 -4.17
CA ASP A 164 -7.81 -13.17 -5.36
C ASP A 164 -9.21 -12.90 -5.97
N GLN A 165 -10.12 -12.26 -5.25
CA GLN A 165 -11.46 -11.90 -5.75
C GLN A 165 -11.38 -10.79 -6.82
#